data_AF-A0A7S1BMK6-F1
#
_entry.id   AF-A0A7S1BMK6-F1
#
_cell.length_a   1.000
_cell.length_b   1.000
_cell.length_c   1.000
_cell.angle_alpha   90.00
_cell.angle_beta   90.00
_cell.angle_gamma   90.00
#
_symmetry.space_group_name_H-M   'P 1'
#
loop_
_entity.id
_entity.type
_entity.pdbx_description
1 polymer ?
#
loop_
_entity_poly.entity_id
_entity_poly.type
_entity_poly.pdbx_seq_one_letter_code
_entity_poly.pdbx_strand_id
1 'polypeptide(L)'
;MTEVEKIDKGAITEIKAYSKPPPAVEKVLSCVMLLFQKQTDWPNAKRVLGESTFLLHLKNFEKDDVKESILAKVKKYVNMPMFAAEEVSKVSKAAGALCMWCHAISLYAEVSKEVAPKRA
;
A
#
# COMPACT_ATOMS: atom_id res chain seq x y z
N MET A 1 7.59 11.32 -4.10
CA MET A 1 6.33 10.66 -4.48
C MET A 1 6.56 9.85 -5.77
N THR A 2 7.61 9.01 -5.81
CA THR A 2 8.23 8.46 -7.04
C THR A 2 8.35 6.92 -7.06
N GLU A 3 8.08 6.24 -5.94
CA GLU A 3 8.17 4.76 -5.86
C GLU A 3 7.02 4.08 -6.62
N VAL A 4 5.81 4.62 -6.56
CA VAL A 4 4.65 4.12 -7.33
C VAL A 4 4.91 4.17 -8.84
N GLU A 5 5.75 5.09 -9.32
CA GLU A 5 6.05 5.20 -10.75
C GLU A 5 6.95 4.09 -11.27
N LYS A 6 7.69 3.44 -10.37
CA LYS A 6 8.51 2.26 -10.69
C LYS A 6 7.69 0.98 -10.71
N ILE A 7 6.42 1.03 -10.29
CA ILE A 7 5.52 -0.11 -10.33
C ILE A 7 4.90 -0.17 -11.74
N ASP A 8 5.40 -1.09 -12.55
CA ASP A 8 4.88 -1.36 -13.88
C ASP A 8 3.91 -2.56 -13.90
N LYS A 9 3.19 -2.77 -15.01
CA LYS A 9 2.31 -3.93 -15.22
C LYS A 9 3.03 -5.27 -15.01
N GLY A 10 4.33 -5.34 -15.31
CA GLY A 10 5.15 -6.53 -15.03
C GLY A 10 5.19 -6.88 -13.54
N ALA A 11 5.54 -5.89 -12.71
CA ALA A 11 5.58 -6.01 -11.25
C ALA A 11 4.24 -6.43 -10.64
N ILE A 12 3.14 -5.86 -11.15
CA ILE A 12 1.78 -6.23 -10.74
C ILE A 12 1.46 -7.68 -11.14
N THR A 13 1.89 -8.11 -12.33
CA THR A 13 1.67 -9.47 -12.82
C THR A 13 2.41 -10.49 -11.96
N GLU A 14 3.64 -10.18 -11.52
CA GLU A 14 4.40 -11.01 -10.56
C GLU A 14 3.64 -11.20 -9.25
N ILE A 15 3.11 -10.12 -8.66
CA ILE A 15 2.32 -10.22 -7.42
C ILE A 15 1.08 -11.08 -7.65
N LYS A 16 0.37 -10.88 -8.76
CA LYS A 16 -0.80 -11.71 -9.09
C LYS A 16 -0.44 -13.16 -9.36
N ALA A 17 0.78 -13.47 -9.81
CA ALA A 17 1.19 -14.83 -10.11
C ALA A 17 1.32 -15.71 -8.86
N TYR A 18 1.42 -15.13 -7.65
CA TYR A 18 1.43 -15.92 -6.42
C TYR A 18 0.11 -16.70 -6.24
N SER A 19 0.21 -18.03 -6.21
CA SER A 19 -0.91 -18.92 -5.84
C SER A 19 -1.18 -18.88 -4.34
N LYS A 20 -0.11 -18.79 -3.54
CA LYS A 20 -0.17 -18.59 -2.09
C LYS A 20 0.76 -17.43 -1.74
N PRO A 21 0.23 -16.23 -1.46
CA PRO A 21 1.07 -15.09 -1.17
C PRO A 21 1.84 -15.33 0.14
N PRO A 22 3.13 -14.97 0.20
CA PRO A 22 3.86 -14.97 1.46
C PRO A 22 3.22 -13.95 2.41
N PRO A 23 3.31 -14.16 3.74
CA PRO A 23 2.63 -13.33 4.73
C PRO A 23 2.99 -11.85 4.59
N ALA A 24 4.24 -11.53 4.24
CA ALA A 24 4.68 -10.17 3.95
C ALA A 24 3.87 -9.52 2.80
N VAL A 25 3.78 -10.19 1.64
CA VAL A 25 3.09 -9.67 0.46
C VAL A 25 1.58 -9.59 0.68
N GLU A 26 0.99 -10.60 1.32
CA GLU A 26 -0.44 -10.60 1.66
C GLU A 26 -0.80 -9.39 2.51
N LYS A 27 0.00 -9.12 3.55
CA LYS A 27 -0.22 -8.01 4.46
C LYS A 27 -0.02 -6.65 3.76
N VAL A 28 0.96 -6.52 2.85
CA VAL A 28 1.15 -5.29 2.03
C VAL A 28 -0.07 -5.05 1.18
N LEU A 29 -0.58 -6.10 0.57
CA LEU A 29 -1.73 -5.96 -0.29
C LEU A 29 -3.01 -5.64 0.51
N SER A 30 -3.24 -6.31 1.65
CA SER A 30 -4.33 -5.93 2.56
C SER A 30 -4.21 -4.48 3.00
N CYS A 31 -2.99 -3.97 3.24
CA CYS A 31 -2.74 -2.58 3.59
C CYS A 31 -3.14 -1.62 2.45
N VAL A 32 -2.74 -1.91 1.21
CA VAL A 32 -3.14 -1.14 0.03
C VAL A 32 -4.68 -1.16 -0.13
N MET A 33 -5.32 -2.32 0.02
CA MET A 33 -6.77 -2.44 -0.11
C MET A 33 -7.53 -1.70 0.99
N LEU A 34 -7.01 -1.68 2.22
CA LEU A 34 -7.56 -0.90 3.32
C LEU A 34 -7.55 0.60 3.00
N LEU A 35 -6.47 1.10 2.40
CA LEU A 35 -6.36 2.49 1.93
C LEU A 35 -7.42 2.79 0.87
N PHE A 36 -7.66 1.86 -0.05
CA PHE A 36 -8.73 1.97 -1.05
C PHE A 36 -10.15 1.69 -0.51
N GLN A 37 -10.31 1.48 0.80
CA GLN A 37 -11.60 1.10 1.43
C GLN A 37 -12.25 -0.14 0.77
N LYS A 38 -11.43 -1.06 0.23
CA LYS A 38 -11.88 -2.30 -0.41
C LYS A 38 -11.65 -3.50 0.51
N GLN A 39 -12.31 -4.62 0.18
CA GLN A 39 -12.14 -5.90 0.86
C GLN A 39 -10.67 -6.34 0.80
N THR A 40 -10.10 -6.76 1.93
CA THR A 40 -8.69 -7.13 2.08
C THR A 40 -8.35 -8.54 1.59
N ASP A 41 -9.33 -9.23 0.99
CA ASP A 41 -9.22 -10.59 0.49
C ASP A 41 -8.30 -10.70 -0.72
N TRP A 42 -7.36 -11.63 -0.68
CA TRP A 42 -6.47 -11.96 -1.79
C TRP A 42 -7.15 -12.04 -3.18
N PRO A 43 -8.28 -12.76 -3.37
CA PRO A 43 -8.94 -12.84 -4.68
C PRO A 43 -9.45 -11.48 -5.18
N ASN A 44 -10.03 -10.66 -4.29
CA ASN A 44 -10.46 -9.30 -4.63
C ASN A 44 -9.24 -8.42 -4.94
N ALA A 45 -8.17 -8.58 -4.17
CA ALA A 45 -6.91 -7.90 -4.36
C ALA A 45 -6.31 -8.16 -5.73
N LYS A 46 -6.28 -9.43 -6.12
CA LYS A 46 -5.77 -9.89 -7.40
C LYS A 46 -6.56 -9.30 -8.57
N ARG A 47 -7.88 -9.14 -8.42
CA ARG A 47 -8.72 -8.42 -9.40
C ARG A 47 -8.35 -6.95 -9.49
N VAL A 48 -8.32 -6.25 -8.36
CA VAL A 48 -8.02 -4.80 -8.31
C VAL A 48 -6.63 -4.50 -8.85
N LEU A 49 -5.62 -5.28 -8.45
CA LEU A 49 -4.27 -5.19 -9.00
C LEU A 49 -4.27 -5.37 -10.53
N GLY A 50 -5.14 -6.23 -11.05
CA GLY A 50 -5.25 -6.47 -12.50
C GLY A 50 -5.86 -5.33 -13.29
N GLU A 51 -6.49 -4.35 -12.65
CA GLU A 51 -7.15 -3.25 -13.32
C GLU A 51 -6.11 -2.28 -13.90
N SER A 52 -6.24 -1.91 -15.17
CA SER A 52 -5.36 -0.92 -15.81
C SER A 52 -5.42 0.45 -15.11
N THR A 53 -6.54 0.75 -14.46
CA THR A 53 -6.79 1.98 -13.69
C THR A 53 -6.18 1.95 -12.30
N PHE A 54 -5.71 0.80 -11.81
CA PHE A 54 -5.14 0.68 -10.47
C PHE A 54 -3.92 1.60 -10.27
N LEU A 55 -2.98 1.59 -11.21
CA LEU A 55 -1.81 2.47 -11.16
C LEU A 55 -2.22 3.95 -11.19
N LEU A 56 -3.25 4.28 -11.98
CA LEU A 56 -3.79 5.63 -12.05
C LEU A 56 -4.40 6.05 -10.71
N HIS A 57 -5.19 5.18 -10.08
CA HIS A 57 -5.77 5.41 -8.76
C HIS A 57 -4.70 5.50 -7.67
N LEU A 58 -3.61 4.75 -7.78
CA LEU A 58 -2.51 4.78 -6.82
C LEU A 58 -1.70 6.09 -6.91
N LYS A 59 -1.52 6.61 -8.13
CA LYS A 59 -0.93 7.94 -8.37
C LYS A 59 -1.85 9.10 -7.96
N ASN A 60 -3.14 8.99 -8.24
CA ASN A 60 -4.15 9.98 -7.88
C ASN A 60 -4.78 9.74 -6.50
N PHE A 61 -4.15 8.92 -5.67
CA PHE A 61 -4.72 8.54 -4.39
C PHE A 61 -4.85 9.77 -3.47
N GLU A 62 -6.08 10.08 -3.07
CA GLU A 62 -6.37 11.19 -2.17
C GLU A 62 -6.01 10.82 -0.72
N LYS A 63 -4.80 11.21 -0.33
CA LYS A 63 -4.25 11.05 1.02
C LYS A 63 -5.03 11.80 2.12
N ASP A 64 -5.93 12.71 1.75
CA ASP A 64 -6.79 13.44 2.69
C ASP A 64 -8.06 12.66 3.07
N ASP A 65 -8.54 11.77 2.18
CA ASP A 65 -9.71 10.91 2.44
C ASP A 65 -9.39 9.69 3.33
N VAL A 66 -8.12 9.54 3.74
CA VAL A 66 -7.69 8.39 4.55
C VAL A 66 -8.28 8.47 5.95
N LYS A 67 -9.27 7.63 6.21
CA LYS A 67 -9.88 7.50 7.55
C LYS A 67 -8.84 7.13 8.61
N GLU A 68 -9.00 7.74 9.78
CA GLU A 68 -8.14 7.52 10.93
C GLU A 68 -8.05 6.05 11.37
N SER A 69 -9.18 5.32 11.30
CA SER A 69 -9.23 3.87 11.56
C SER A 69 -8.33 3.05 10.64
N ILE A 70 -8.15 3.49 9.39
CA ILE A 70 -7.24 2.85 8.44
C ILE A 70 -5.82 3.23 8.77
N LEU A 71 -5.56 4.52 8.99
CA LEU A 71 -4.23 5.01 9.34
C LEU A 71 -3.66 4.28 10.56
N ALA A 72 -4.46 4.08 11.62
CA ALA A 72 -4.03 3.35 12.81
C ALA A 72 -3.69 1.87 12.51
N LYS A 73 -4.42 1.23 11.58
CA LYS A 73 -4.13 -0.15 11.15
C LYS A 73 -2.84 -0.19 10.33
N VAL A 74 -2.71 0.70 9.34
CA VAL A 74 -1.49 0.82 8.53
C VAL A 74 -0.29 1.08 9.42
N LYS A 75 -0.39 2.00 10.38
CA LYS A 75 0.68 2.30 11.35
C LYS A 75 1.13 1.07 12.13
N LYS A 76 0.20 0.19 12.54
CA LYS A 76 0.55 -1.09 13.17
C LYS A 76 1.31 -2.02 12.23
N TYR A 77 0.94 -2.07 10.95
CA TYR A 77 1.64 -2.89 9.96
C TYR A 77 3.04 -2.35 9.67
N VAL A 78 3.18 -1.06 9.36
CA VAL A 78 4.47 -0.43 9.01
C VAL A 78 5.48 -0.41 10.16
N ASN A 79 5.02 -0.51 11.41
CA ASN A 79 5.87 -0.59 12.60
C ASN A 79 6.31 -2.04 12.91
N MET A 80 5.78 -3.04 12.20
CA MET A 80 6.26 -4.41 12.34
C MET A 80 7.55 -4.60 11.53
N PRO A 81 8.62 -5.15 12.12
CA PRO A 81 9.89 -5.36 11.41
C PRO A 81 9.77 -6.35 10.25
N MET A 82 8.83 -7.31 10.33
CA MET A 82 8.50 -8.22 9.22
C MET A 82 7.84 -7.52 8.02
N PHE A 83 7.49 -6.25 8.17
CA PHE A 83 6.82 -5.42 7.19
C PHE A 83 7.71 -4.29 6.68
N ALA A 84 9.01 -4.35 6.97
CA ALA A 84 9.96 -3.42 6.42
C ALA A 84 10.00 -3.57 4.89
N ALA A 85 9.93 -2.44 4.16
CA ALA A 85 10.00 -2.45 2.70
C ALA A 85 11.24 -3.21 2.17
N GLU A 86 12.35 -3.21 2.91
CA GLU A 86 13.55 -3.98 2.61
C GLU A 86 13.32 -5.50 2.68
N GLU A 87 12.68 -5.99 3.73
CA GLU A 87 12.32 -7.41 3.89
C GLU A 87 11.32 -7.85 2.82
N VAL A 88 10.31 -7.02 2.55
CA VAL A 88 9.33 -7.30 1.49
C VAL A 88 10.00 -7.30 0.11
N SER A 89 10.92 -6.37 -0.14
CA SER A 89 11.65 -6.25 -1.41
C SER A 89 12.52 -7.48 -1.70
N LYS A 90 13.07 -8.14 -0.67
CA LYS A 90 13.77 -9.42 -0.80
C LYS A 90 12.87 -10.53 -1.34
N VAL A 91 11.58 -10.50 -1.00
CA VAL A 91 10.58 -11.47 -1.49
C VAL A 91 10.05 -11.07 -2.86
N SER A 92 9.70 -9.80 -3.02
CA SER A 92 9.20 -9.25 -4.28
C SER A 92 9.50 -7.74 -4.33
N LYS A 93 10.26 -7.33 -5.33
CA LYS A 93 10.57 -5.91 -5.58
C LYS A 93 9.29 -5.08 -5.74
N ALA A 94 8.29 -5.64 -6.41
CA ALA A 94 6.98 -5.03 -6.62
C ALA A 94 6.25 -4.77 -5.29
N ALA A 95 6.22 -5.78 -4.42
CA ALA A 95 5.59 -5.65 -3.11
C ALA A 95 6.39 -4.73 -2.18
N GLY A 96 7.72 -4.70 -2.29
CA GLY A 96 8.57 -3.74 -1.58
C GLY A 96 8.22 -2.28 -1.92
N ALA A 97 8.06 -1.98 -3.22
CA ALA A 97 7.66 -0.64 -3.67
C ALA A 97 6.25 -0.25 -3.18
N LEU A 98 5.28 -1.18 -3.22
CA LEU A 98 3.95 -0.96 -2.64
C LEU A 98 4.00 -0.73 -1.13
N CYS A 99 4.86 -1.49 -0.43
CA CYS A 99 5.08 -1.34 1.00
C CYS A 99 5.62 0.05 1.33
N MET A 100 6.67 0.49 0.62
CA MET A 100 7.23 1.82 0.82
C MET A 100 6.20 2.92 0.52
N TRP A 101 5.38 2.74 -0.51
CA TRP A 101 4.28 3.66 -0.81
C TRP A 101 3.27 3.73 0.35
N CYS A 102 2.85 2.60 0.93
CA CYS A 102 1.97 2.60 2.11
C CYS A 102 2.59 3.33 3.31
N HIS A 103 3.90 3.14 3.56
CA HIS A 103 4.61 3.88 4.60
C HIS A 103 4.57 5.39 4.33
N ALA A 104 4.84 5.81 3.08
CA ALA A 104 4.82 7.21 2.69
C ALA A 104 3.43 7.84 2.86
N ILE A 105 2.36 7.14 2.46
CA ILE A 105 0.97 7.59 2.68
C ILE A 105 0.67 7.69 4.17
N SER A 106 1.04 6.70 4.98
CA SER A 106 0.83 6.72 6.43
C SER A 106 1.53 7.89 7.09
N LEU A 107 2.80 8.13 6.76
CA LEU A 107 3.56 9.25 7.29
C LEU A 107 2.95 10.58 6.84
N TYR A 108 2.56 10.69 5.57
CA TYR A 108 1.93 11.89 5.06
C TYR A 108 0.61 12.18 5.77
N ALA A 109 -0.27 11.19 5.92
CA ALA A 109 -1.57 11.35 6.57
C ALA A 109 -1.41 11.72 8.06
N GLU A 110 -0.42 11.14 8.75
CA GLU A 110 -0.07 11.50 10.12
C GLU A 110 0.41 12.95 10.23
N VAL A 111 1.36 13.36 9.37
CA VAL A 111 1.84 14.73 9.33
C VAL A 111 0.69 15.68 8.98
N SER A 112 -0.11 15.38 7.95
CA SER A 112 -1.26 16.20 7.52
C SER A 112 -2.21 16.48 8.69
N LYS A 113 -2.51 15.44 9.49
CA LYS A 113 -3.35 15.57 10.69
C LYS A 113 -2.70 16.44 11.78
N GLU A 114 -1.38 16.37 11.96
CA GLU A 114 -0.66 17.21 12.93
C GLU A 114 -0.52 18.68 12.49
N VAL A 115 -0.42 18.95 11.17
CA VAL A 115 -0.40 20.34 10.64
C VAL A 115 -1.79 20.96 10.50
N ALA A 116 -2.86 20.17 10.42
CA ALA A 116 -4.24 20.67 10.39
C ALA A 116 -4.59 21.65 11.54
N PRO A 117 -4.20 21.40 12.82
CA PRO A 117 -4.43 22.37 13.90
C PRO A 117 -3.47 23.58 13.91
N LYS A 118 -2.46 23.65 13.03
CA LYS A 118 -1.48 24.76 12.98
C LYS A 118 -1.69 25.74 11.83
N ARG A 119 -2.74 25.57 11.02
CA ARG A 119 -3.11 26.48 9.91
C ARG A 119 -4.40 27.29 10.18
N ALA A 120 -4.91 27.26 11.41
CA ALA A 120 -6.02 28.11 11.87
C ALA A 120 -5.50 29.39 12.52
#